data_AF-A8Q8U9-F1
#
_entry.id   AF-A8Q8U9-F1
#
_cell.length_a   1.000
_cell.length_b   1.000
_cell.length_c   1.000
_cell.angle_alpha   90.00
_cell.angle_beta   90.00
_cell.angle_gamma   90.00
#
_symmetry.space_group_name_H-M   'P 1'
#
loop_
_entity.id
_entity.type
_entity.pdbx_description
1 polymer ?
#
loop_
_entity_poly.entity_id
_entity_poly.type
_entity_poly.pdbx_seq_one_letter_code
_entity_poly.pdbx_strand_id
1 'polypeptide(L)'
;MIPATSSEVQLVEVKENLLFLHLATSNVVSLGLILAQNIVNCLVLLQEKHVITDSLDSQLDTIEAFLISLNTKMAVIDSVPNNEDSRKEYVKNARHTFNSVLDAMLQLTENLLDAQLLGLVLALKKSNDCQLYFHIQLRSDLVLSQAITIVTTGLLALLEQELTELPDWSIISPLVTVFSFLSCYGDERGMMEDAGECWASLQDRVLFKFLHSTSSVASVCVPTVSGDRSKLIVQVPLPHSIYQGLSESLRSGSTFSVNAVFWNLGINHEATFSQSIAGDSSLEQSINLAAAKALVSYTSSLKNISHTAEELVAELTTTVEANPSNKNISIFRLVMAANAALHGIAVLCCKSGKDRTSMAITYEEGRIIRENCGVTAEQMGEMIVCLRREGVRRENCRKNIGRALYSFSPFQMHFIPKEFRPPSGTFAQGISS
;
A
#
# COMPACT_ATOMS: atom_id res chain seq x y z
N MET A 1 -40.13 15.56 -39.07
CA MET A 1 -39.25 15.54 -37.88
C MET A 1 -38.89 14.09 -37.63
N ILE A 2 -37.68 13.69 -38.03
CA ILE A 2 -37.17 12.34 -37.79
C ILE A 2 -36.82 12.27 -36.29
N PRO A 3 -37.20 11.23 -35.55
CA PRO A 3 -36.81 11.10 -34.15
C PRO A 3 -35.29 10.96 -34.07
N ALA A 4 -34.66 11.70 -33.16
CA ALA A 4 -33.24 11.53 -32.87
C ALA A 4 -32.97 10.04 -32.58
N THR A 5 -31.95 9.48 -33.22
CA THR A 5 -31.55 8.08 -33.00
C THR A 5 -31.10 7.88 -31.56
N SER A 6 -31.19 6.67 -31.00
CA SER A 6 -30.85 6.41 -29.59
C SER A 6 -29.41 6.82 -29.24
N SER A 7 -28.50 6.85 -30.23
CA SER A 7 -27.13 7.34 -30.11
C SER A 7 -27.05 8.86 -29.96
N GLU A 8 -27.89 9.64 -30.66
CA GLU A 8 -27.96 11.10 -30.51
C GLU A 8 -28.50 11.49 -29.13
N VAL A 9 -29.46 10.74 -28.59
CA VAL A 9 -29.98 10.94 -27.23
C VAL A 9 -28.90 10.67 -26.17
N GLN A 10 -28.11 9.60 -26.34
CA GLN A 10 -26.98 9.30 -25.45
C GLN A 10 -25.87 10.35 -25.52
N LEU A 11 -25.59 10.91 -26.70
CA LEU A 11 -24.59 11.97 -26.88
C LEU A 11 -25.00 13.29 -26.21
N VAL A 12 -26.27 13.68 -26.33
CA VAL A 12 -26.81 14.85 -25.63
C VAL A 12 -26.71 14.66 -24.11
N GLU A 13 -27.06 13.47 -23.63
CA GLU A 13 -27.01 13.12 -22.21
C GLU A 13 -25.57 13.10 -21.67
N VAL A 14 -24.60 12.55 -22.41
CA VAL A 14 -23.17 12.60 -22.05
C VAL A 14 -22.66 14.04 -22.00
N LYS A 15 -23.03 14.88 -22.96
CA LYS A 15 -22.64 16.30 -23.01
C LYS A 15 -23.18 17.08 -21.82
N GLU A 16 -24.43 16.84 -21.42
CA GLU A 16 -25.02 17.46 -20.23
C GLU A 16 -24.34 16.99 -18.94
N ASN A 17 -23.99 15.71 -18.82
CA ASN A 17 -23.27 15.18 -17.66
C ASN A 17 -21.86 15.77 -17.53
N LEU A 18 -21.16 15.98 -18.65
CA LEU A 18 -19.83 16.61 -18.68
C LEU A 18 -19.88 18.08 -18.25
N LEU A 19 -20.89 18.82 -18.72
CA LEU A 19 -21.10 20.21 -18.31
C LEU A 19 -21.41 20.29 -16.81
N PHE A 20 -22.16 19.32 -16.29
CA PHE A 20 -22.48 19.21 -14.87
C PHE A 20 -21.23 18.89 -14.01
N LEU A 21 -20.40 17.93 -14.44
CA LEU A 21 -19.11 17.58 -13.82
C LEU A 21 -18.16 18.79 -13.73
N HIS A 22 -18.12 19.61 -14.79
CA HIS A 22 -17.33 20.84 -14.84
C HIS A 22 -17.81 21.91 -13.84
N LEU A 23 -19.13 22.04 -13.66
CA LEU A 23 -19.73 23.04 -12.76
C LEU A 23 -19.73 22.62 -11.28
N ALA A 24 -19.73 21.31 -11.00
CA ALA A 24 -19.82 20.77 -9.64
C ALA A 24 -18.47 20.71 -8.88
N THR A 25 -17.33 20.99 -9.53
CA THR A 25 -15.98 20.79 -8.97
C THR A 25 -15.14 22.08 -8.98
N SER A 26 -15.41 22.99 -8.04
CA SER A 26 -14.71 24.28 -7.94
C SER A 26 -13.23 24.20 -7.55
N ASN A 27 -12.69 23.02 -7.20
CA ASN A 27 -11.28 22.84 -6.80
C ASN A 27 -10.52 21.69 -7.48
N VAL A 28 -11.04 21.13 -8.58
CA VAL A 28 -10.29 20.18 -9.44
C VAL A 28 -10.46 20.58 -10.92
N VAL A 29 -10.28 21.88 -11.17
CA VAL A 29 -10.53 22.52 -12.46
C VAL A 29 -9.76 21.82 -13.59
N SER A 30 -8.52 21.37 -13.36
CA SER A 30 -7.69 20.80 -14.43
C SER A 30 -8.07 19.37 -14.84
N LEU A 31 -8.42 18.47 -13.91
CA LEU A 31 -8.70 17.07 -14.26
C LEU A 31 -10.09 16.91 -14.87
N GLY A 32 -11.09 17.62 -14.35
CA GLY A 32 -12.43 17.66 -14.93
C GLY A 32 -12.43 18.27 -16.34
N LEU A 33 -11.62 19.31 -16.58
CA LEU A 33 -11.40 19.88 -17.92
C LEU A 33 -10.63 18.92 -18.84
N ILE A 34 -9.59 18.24 -18.37
CA ILE A 34 -8.82 17.29 -19.19
C ILE A 34 -9.69 16.08 -19.57
N LEU A 35 -10.44 15.52 -18.62
CA LEU A 35 -11.39 14.45 -18.87
C LEU A 35 -12.48 14.92 -19.83
N ALA A 36 -13.12 16.06 -19.58
CA ALA A 36 -14.15 16.59 -20.48
C ALA A 36 -13.61 16.92 -21.88
N GLN A 37 -12.41 17.49 -21.99
CA GLN A 37 -11.79 17.85 -23.27
C GLN A 37 -11.37 16.60 -24.05
N ASN A 38 -10.79 15.59 -23.40
CA ASN A 38 -10.47 14.32 -24.06
C ASN A 38 -11.73 13.59 -24.51
N ILE A 39 -12.80 13.61 -23.70
CA ILE A 39 -14.08 12.99 -24.07
C ILE A 39 -14.74 13.73 -25.23
N VAL A 40 -14.74 15.07 -25.21
CA VAL A 40 -15.27 15.87 -26.33
C VAL A 40 -14.46 15.60 -27.60
N ASN A 41 -13.13 15.51 -27.51
CA ASN A 41 -12.28 15.16 -28.65
C ASN A 41 -12.58 13.75 -29.17
N CYS A 42 -12.75 12.74 -28.31
CA CYS A 42 -13.15 11.38 -28.72
C CYS A 42 -14.55 11.35 -29.35
N LEU A 43 -15.53 12.07 -28.79
CA LEU A 43 -16.89 12.14 -29.33
C LEU A 43 -16.95 12.88 -30.68
N VAL A 44 -16.13 13.92 -30.87
CA VAL A 44 -15.99 14.61 -32.17
C VAL A 44 -15.35 13.69 -33.21
N LEU A 45 -14.29 12.95 -32.82
CA LEU A 45 -13.66 11.97 -33.70
C LEU A 45 -14.61 10.83 -34.10
N LEU A 46 -15.48 10.38 -33.18
CA LEU A 46 -16.51 9.36 -33.44
C LEU A 46 -17.67 9.89 -34.32
N GLN A 47 -17.93 11.20 -34.34
CA GLN A 47 -18.89 11.82 -35.25
C GLN A 47 -18.30 12.08 -36.65
N GLU A 48 -17.03 12.43 -36.74
CA GLU A 48 -16.35 12.68 -38.03
C GLU A 48 -16.01 11.39 -38.78
N LYS A 49 -15.80 10.29 -38.05
CA LYS A 49 -15.60 8.95 -38.60
C LYS A 49 -16.92 8.19 -38.50
N HIS A 50 -17.64 8.00 -39.60
CA HIS A 50 -18.69 6.95 -39.74
C HIS A 50 -18.05 5.55 -39.62
N VAL A 51 -17.41 5.26 -38.50
CA VAL A 51 -16.72 4.01 -38.22
C VAL A 51 -17.61 3.24 -37.26
N ILE A 52 -18.21 2.19 -37.78
CA ILE A 52 -18.75 1.12 -36.95
C ILE A 52 -17.52 0.53 -36.26
N THR A 53 -17.32 0.83 -34.99
CA THR A 53 -16.25 0.23 -34.20
C THR A 53 -16.57 -1.26 -34.03
N ASP A 54 -15.68 -2.13 -34.50
CA ASP A 54 -15.76 -3.57 -34.28
C ASP A 54 -15.92 -3.87 -32.78
N SER A 55 -16.69 -4.90 -32.43
CA SER A 55 -16.83 -5.33 -31.04
C SER A 55 -15.47 -5.76 -30.46
N LEU A 56 -15.32 -5.75 -29.14
CA LEU A 56 -14.12 -6.27 -28.46
C LEU A 56 -13.81 -7.71 -28.90
N ASP A 57 -14.85 -8.54 -29.07
CA ASP A 57 -14.71 -9.92 -29.57
C ASP A 57 -14.13 -9.94 -31.00
N SER A 58 -14.64 -9.09 -31.90
CA SER A 58 -14.15 -8.98 -33.28
C SER A 58 -12.71 -8.47 -33.36
N GLN A 59 -12.32 -7.57 -32.45
CA GLN A 59 -10.94 -7.09 -32.34
C GLN A 59 -10.01 -8.18 -31.81
N LEU A 60 -10.48 -8.98 -30.84
CA LEU A 60 -9.74 -10.13 -30.30
C LEU A 60 -9.51 -11.20 -31.38
N ASP A 61 -10.56 -11.57 -32.12
CA ASP A 61 -10.51 -12.52 -33.24
C ASP A 61 -9.51 -12.04 -34.32
N THR A 62 -9.48 -10.74 -34.59
CA THR A 62 -8.55 -10.13 -35.55
C THR A 62 -7.10 -10.23 -35.09
N ILE A 63 -6.83 -9.96 -33.80
CA ILE A 63 -5.49 -10.11 -33.20
C ILE A 63 -5.06 -11.59 -33.25
N GLU A 64 -5.96 -12.52 -32.92
CA GLU A 64 -5.67 -13.95 -32.96
C GLU A 64 -5.33 -14.42 -34.38
N ALA A 65 -6.09 -13.99 -35.39
CA ALA A 65 -5.82 -14.28 -36.79
C ALA A 65 -4.44 -13.73 -37.24
N PHE A 66 -4.08 -12.52 -36.82
CA PHE A 66 -2.76 -11.95 -37.12
C PHE A 66 -1.61 -12.66 -36.40
N LEU A 67 -1.81 -13.11 -35.16
CA LEU A 67 -0.82 -13.90 -34.42
C LEU A 67 -0.59 -15.27 -35.07
N ILE A 68 -1.65 -15.95 -35.53
CA ILE A 68 -1.55 -17.21 -36.28
C ILE A 68 -0.78 -16.98 -37.59
N SER A 69 -1.09 -15.90 -38.32
CA SER A 69 -0.37 -15.52 -39.55
C SER A 69 1.11 -15.24 -39.28
N LEU A 70 1.41 -14.49 -38.22
CA LEU A 70 2.78 -14.15 -37.83
C LEU A 70 3.59 -15.40 -37.47
N ASN A 71 3.02 -16.30 -36.67
CA ASN A 71 3.66 -17.56 -36.28
C ASN A 71 3.96 -18.44 -37.51
N THR A 72 3.02 -18.50 -38.46
CA THR A 72 3.20 -19.22 -39.72
C THR A 72 4.34 -18.62 -40.55
N LYS A 73 4.39 -17.28 -40.66
CA LYS A 73 5.46 -16.58 -41.40
C LYS A 73 6.83 -16.71 -40.74
N MET A 74 6.90 -16.68 -39.40
CA MET A 74 8.12 -16.92 -38.63
C MET A 74 8.64 -18.35 -38.84
N ALA A 75 7.76 -19.36 -38.78
CA ALA A 75 8.13 -20.76 -39.03
C ALA A 75 8.62 -21.01 -40.47
N VAL A 76 8.12 -20.25 -41.44
CA VAL A 76 8.62 -20.29 -42.82
C VAL A 76 10.03 -19.69 -42.92
N ILE A 77 10.33 -18.59 -42.21
CA ILE A 77 11.68 -17.99 -42.19
C ILE A 77 12.73 -18.98 -41.67
N ASP A 78 12.37 -19.83 -40.72
CA ASP A 78 13.27 -20.83 -40.13
C ASP A 78 13.47 -22.07 -41.02
N SER A 79 12.56 -22.32 -41.96
CA SER A 79 12.59 -23.51 -42.83
C SER A 79 13.06 -23.25 -44.27
N VAL A 80 13.29 -21.98 -44.65
CA VAL A 80 13.74 -21.61 -46.01
C VAL A 80 15.25 -21.89 -46.21
N PRO A 81 15.66 -22.61 -47.28
CA PRO A 81 17.07 -22.83 -47.60
C PRO A 81 17.78 -21.53 -48.00
N ASN A 82 19.12 -21.46 -47.82
CA ASN A 82 20.03 -20.30 -47.98
C ASN A 82 19.93 -19.52 -49.31
N ASN A 83 18.79 -18.88 -49.58
CA ASN A 83 18.60 -17.85 -50.59
C ASN A 83 18.34 -16.53 -49.85
N GLU A 84 19.33 -15.64 -49.87
CA GLU A 84 19.27 -14.36 -49.17
C GLU A 84 18.10 -13.48 -49.62
N ASP A 85 17.73 -13.50 -50.90
CA ASP A 85 16.70 -12.61 -51.43
C ASP A 85 15.31 -13.06 -51.00
N SER A 86 15.05 -14.37 -51.05
CA SER A 86 13.80 -14.95 -50.53
C SER A 86 13.69 -14.73 -49.02
N ARG A 87 14.78 -14.92 -48.27
CA ARG A 87 14.79 -14.69 -46.82
C ARG A 87 14.49 -13.23 -46.47
N LYS A 88 15.05 -12.26 -47.22
CA LYS A 88 14.74 -10.82 -47.05
C LYS A 88 13.26 -10.52 -47.29
N GLU A 89 12.65 -11.13 -48.29
CA GLU A 89 11.23 -10.95 -48.59
C GLU A 89 10.31 -11.55 -47.51
N TYR A 90 10.61 -12.76 -47.02
CA TYR A 90 9.87 -13.36 -45.91
C TYR A 90 10.00 -12.55 -44.61
N VAL A 91 11.21 -12.06 -44.29
CA VAL A 91 11.44 -11.18 -43.13
C VAL A 91 10.66 -9.87 -43.26
N LYS A 92 10.62 -9.27 -44.45
CA LYS A 92 9.82 -8.06 -44.70
C LYS A 92 8.33 -8.32 -44.48
N ASN A 93 7.83 -9.46 -44.96
CA ASN A 93 6.43 -9.85 -44.80
C ASN A 93 6.07 -10.18 -43.34
N ALA A 94 6.96 -10.84 -42.60
CA ALA A 94 6.79 -11.09 -41.17
C ALA A 94 6.81 -9.77 -40.37
N ARG A 95 7.73 -8.85 -40.68
CA ARG A 95 7.76 -7.51 -40.06
C ARG A 95 6.47 -6.73 -40.33
N HIS A 96 5.93 -6.80 -41.54
CA HIS A 96 4.67 -6.14 -41.85
C HIS A 96 3.51 -6.71 -41.00
N THR A 97 3.40 -8.03 -40.89
CA THR A 97 2.39 -8.67 -40.03
C THR A 97 2.60 -8.38 -38.55
N PHE A 98 3.85 -8.33 -38.08
CA PHE A 98 4.17 -7.91 -36.73
C PHE A 98 3.69 -6.48 -36.44
N ASN A 99 3.93 -5.55 -37.37
CA ASN A 99 3.40 -4.18 -37.24
C ASN A 99 1.87 -4.18 -37.23
N SER A 100 1.20 -4.98 -38.06
CA SER A 100 -0.27 -5.09 -38.04
C SER A 100 -0.81 -5.65 -36.72
N VAL A 101 -0.11 -6.58 -36.07
CA VAL A 101 -0.45 -7.05 -34.71
C VAL A 101 -0.33 -5.90 -33.72
N LEU A 102 0.77 -5.13 -33.77
CA LEU A 102 0.96 -3.98 -32.88
C LEU A 102 -0.12 -2.91 -33.07
N ASP A 103 -0.47 -2.60 -34.32
CA ASP A 103 -1.52 -1.62 -34.64
C ASP A 103 -2.89 -2.09 -34.09
N ALA A 104 -3.21 -3.38 -34.23
CA ALA A 104 -4.44 -3.95 -33.68
C ALA A 104 -4.45 -3.95 -32.14
N MET A 105 -3.33 -4.25 -31.49
CA MET A 105 -3.19 -4.16 -30.03
C MET A 105 -3.31 -2.71 -29.53
N LEU A 106 -2.75 -1.75 -30.26
CA LEU A 106 -2.87 -0.34 -29.93
C LEU A 106 -4.32 0.12 -30.01
N GLN A 107 -5.01 -0.25 -31.10
CA GLN A 107 -6.44 0.06 -31.29
C GLN A 107 -7.31 -0.55 -30.17
N LEU A 108 -7.03 -1.79 -29.77
CA LEU A 108 -7.73 -2.43 -28.64
C LEU A 108 -7.49 -1.66 -27.32
N THR A 109 -6.26 -1.21 -27.09
CA THR A 109 -5.90 -0.44 -25.89
C THR A 109 -6.64 0.90 -25.85
N GLU A 110 -6.69 1.62 -26.98
CA GLU A 110 -7.44 2.87 -27.11
C GLU A 110 -8.94 2.65 -26.84
N ASN A 111 -9.53 1.61 -27.43
CA ASN A 111 -10.94 1.29 -27.24
C ASN A 111 -11.26 0.89 -25.79
N LEU A 112 -10.36 0.18 -25.11
CA LEU A 112 -10.51 -0.14 -23.68
C LEU A 112 -10.44 1.11 -22.82
N LEU A 113 -9.53 2.05 -23.15
CA LEU A 113 -9.42 3.32 -22.44
C LEU A 113 -10.69 4.17 -22.62
N ASP A 114 -11.22 4.25 -23.84
CA ASP A 114 -12.47 4.96 -24.14
C ASP A 114 -13.65 4.31 -23.42
N ALA A 115 -13.73 2.98 -23.38
CA ALA A 115 -14.77 2.25 -22.65
C ALA A 115 -14.69 2.48 -21.14
N GLN A 116 -13.49 2.47 -20.56
CA GLN A 116 -13.28 2.79 -19.15
C GLN A 116 -13.69 4.22 -18.83
N LEU A 117 -13.32 5.17 -19.71
CA LEU A 117 -13.66 6.57 -19.58
C LEU A 117 -15.17 6.80 -19.66
N LEU A 118 -15.84 6.17 -20.62
CA LEU A 118 -17.30 6.18 -20.72
C LEU A 118 -17.96 5.56 -19.49
N GLY A 119 -17.45 4.41 -19.03
CA GLY A 119 -17.92 3.76 -17.81
C GLY A 119 -17.81 4.66 -16.59
N LEU A 120 -16.69 5.39 -16.47
CA LEU A 120 -16.49 6.39 -15.42
C LEU A 120 -17.51 7.53 -15.53
N VAL A 121 -17.74 8.08 -16.72
CA VAL A 121 -18.73 9.15 -16.94
C VAL A 121 -20.14 8.67 -16.55
N LEU A 122 -20.51 7.47 -16.94
CA LEU A 122 -21.82 6.89 -16.62
C LEU A 122 -21.96 6.64 -15.11
N ALA A 123 -20.90 6.17 -14.45
CA ALA A 123 -20.87 5.95 -13.00
C ALA A 123 -20.90 7.27 -12.20
N LEU A 124 -20.27 8.33 -12.70
CA LEU A 124 -20.17 9.64 -12.04
C LEU A 124 -21.24 10.64 -12.49
N LYS A 125 -22.28 10.16 -13.19
CA LYS A 125 -23.35 10.98 -13.75
C LYS A 125 -24.10 11.81 -12.71
N LYS A 126 -24.22 11.31 -11.46
CA LYS A 126 -24.86 12.06 -10.36
C LYS A 126 -23.81 12.87 -9.59
N SER A 127 -24.17 14.09 -9.22
CA SER A 127 -23.33 14.97 -8.38
C SER A 127 -22.76 14.28 -7.15
N ASN A 128 -23.59 13.50 -6.45
CA ASN A 128 -23.20 12.84 -5.21
C ASN A 128 -22.16 11.74 -5.46
N ASP A 129 -22.30 10.98 -6.55
CA ASP A 129 -21.38 9.91 -6.92
C ASP A 129 -20.02 10.48 -7.36
N CYS A 130 -20.04 11.58 -8.12
CA CYS A 130 -18.85 12.35 -8.47
C CYS A 130 -18.12 12.89 -7.24
N GLN A 131 -18.84 13.54 -6.32
CA GLN A 131 -18.25 14.06 -5.08
C GLN A 131 -17.66 12.93 -4.23
N LEU A 132 -18.39 11.83 -4.06
CA LEU A 132 -17.93 10.67 -3.31
C LEU A 132 -16.65 10.08 -3.91
N TYR A 133 -16.60 9.94 -5.23
CA TYR A 133 -15.41 9.45 -5.95
C TYR A 133 -14.17 10.30 -5.65
N PHE A 134 -14.28 11.63 -5.76
CA PHE A 134 -13.16 12.52 -5.45
C PHE A 134 -12.80 12.51 -3.96
N HIS A 135 -13.77 12.41 -3.06
CA HIS A 135 -13.51 12.28 -1.64
C HIS A 135 -12.74 10.99 -1.31
N ILE A 136 -13.08 9.86 -1.93
CA ILE A 136 -12.36 8.60 -1.75
C ILE A 136 -10.93 8.71 -2.30
N GLN A 137 -10.73 9.36 -3.45
CA GLN A 137 -9.39 9.60 -3.97
C GLN A 137 -8.53 10.43 -3.02
N LEU A 138 -9.05 11.57 -2.55
CA LEU A 138 -8.36 12.44 -1.60
C LEU A 138 -8.05 11.70 -0.29
N ARG A 139 -8.98 10.87 0.21
CA ARG A 139 -8.78 10.05 1.40
C ARG A 139 -7.66 9.04 1.19
N SER A 140 -7.68 8.31 0.06
CA SER A 140 -6.63 7.36 -0.31
C SER A 140 -5.25 8.04 -0.42
N ASP A 141 -5.18 9.22 -1.03
CA ASP A 141 -3.93 9.94 -1.23
C ASP A 141 -3.39 10.53 0.09
N LEU A 142 -4.26 10.96 0.99
CA LEU A 142 -3.90 11.40 2.34
C LEU A 142 -3.29 10.25 3.16
N VAL A 143 -3.93 9.09 3.16
CA VAL A 143 -3.44 7.91 3.91
C VAL A 143 -2.14 7.40 3.30
N LEU A 144 -2.01 7.41 1.97
CA LEU A 144 -0.76 7.07 1.28
C LEU A 144 0.38 8.02 1.66
N SER A 145 0.12 9.33 1.74
CA SER A 145 1.12 10.31 2.20
C SER A 145 1.61 10.02 3.63
N GLN A 146 0.70 9.61 4.53
CA GLN A 146 1.06 9.20 5.88
C GLN A 146 1.93 7.94 5.86
N ALA A 147 1.55 6.91 5.08
CA ALA A 147 2.33 5.67 4.94
C ALA A 147 3.72 5.93 4.37
N ILE A 148 3.84 6.75 3.32
CA ILE A 148 5.14 7.16 2.74
C ILE A 148 6.02 7.82 3.80
N THR A 149 5.46 8.72 4.59
CA THR A 149 6.19 9.43 5.65
C THR A 149 6.70 8.45 6.71
N ILE A 150 5.85 7.51 7.14
CA ILE A 150 6.20 6.47 8.11
C ILE A 150 7.33 5.58 7.58
N VAL A 151 7.19 5.06 6.35
CA VAL A 151 8.20 4.18 5.74
C VAL A 151 9.51 4.91 5.51
N THR A 152 9.47 6.15 5.02
CA THR A 152 10.67 6.98 4.86
C THR A 152 11.40 7.15 6.19
N THR A 153 10.66 7.43 7.26
CA THR A 153 11.22 7.57 8.61
C THR A 153 11.80 6.25 9.10
N GLY A 154 11.11 5.13 8.87
CA GLY A 154 11.59 3.80 9.25
C GLY A 154 12.85 3.37 8.50
N LEU A 155 12.95 3.68 7.20
CA LEU A 155 14.15 3.45 6.40
C LEU A 155 15.33 4.26 6.95
N LEU A 156 15.13 5.55 7.24
CA LEU A 156 16.18 6.39 7.83
C LEU A 156 16.63 5.86 9.20
N ALA A 157 15.69 5.51 10.08
CA ALA A 157 16.00 4.96 11.39
C ALA A 157 16.77 3.64 11.31
N LEU A 158 16.45 2.78 10.33
CA LEU A 158 17.17 1.52 10.10
C LEU A 158 18.59 1.77 9.61
N LEU A 159 18.78 2.74 8.70
CA LEU A 159 20.10 3.11 8.17
C LEU A 159 21.01 3.75 9.24
N GLU A 160 20.43 4.45 10.22
CA GLU A 160 21.17 5.03 11.35
C GLU A 160 21.68 3.98 12.36
N GLN A 161 21.15 2.76 12.35
CA GLN A 161 21.58 1.70 13.28
C GLN A 161 22.94 1.07 12.93
N GLU A 162 23.67 1.60 11.94
CA GLU A 162 24.99 1.10 11.49
C GLU A 162 25.03 -0.43 11.33
N LEU A 163 24.01 -0.99 10.67
CA LEU A 163 23.95 -2.42 10.37
C LEU A 163 25.22 -2.87 9.64
N THR A 164 25.84 -3.95 10.13
CA THR A 164 27.11 -4.47 9.59
C THR A 164 27.04 -4.78 8.10
N GLU A 165 25.89 -5.28 7.63
CA GLU A 165 25.60 -5.52 6.21
C GLU A 165 24.12 -5.26 5.92
N LEU A 166 23.83 -4.27 5.08
CA LEU A 166 22.49 -4.03 4.56
C LEU A 166 22.23 -4.95 3.35
N PRO A 167 21.08 -5.64 3.28
CA PRO A 167 20.68 -6.37 2.08
C PRO A 167 20.62 -5.41 0.87
N ASP A 168 20.93 -5.91 -0.32
CA ASP A 168 20.76 -5.11 -1.54
C ASP A 168 19.27 -4.93 -1.85
N TRP A 169 18.71 -3.80 -1.41
CA TRP A 169 17.28 -3.48 -1.59
C TRP A 169 16.87 -3.32 -3.05
N SER A 170 17.82 -3.21 -3.98
CA SER A 170 17.50 -3.26 -5.41
C SER A 170 17.11 -4.67 -5.89
N ILE A 171 17.44 -5.71 -5.12
CA ILE A 171 17.12 -7.12 -5.42
C ILE A 171 16.00 -7.62 -4.50
N ILE A 172 16.11 -7.32 -3.19
CA ILE A 172 15.15 -7.77 -2.18
C ILE A 172 14.58 -6.55 -1.47
N SER A 173 13.31 -6.24 -1.74
CA SER A 173 12.59 -5.16 -1.06
C SER A 173 12.62 -5.33 0.46
N PRO A 174 12.90 -4.28 1.25
CA PRO A 174 12.88 -4.37 2.70
C PRO A 174 11.46 -4.65 3.21
N LEU A 175 11.38 -5.46 4.27
CA LEU A 175 10.14 -5.75 4.98
C LEU A 175 9.73 -4.56 5.86
N VAL A 176 8.48 -4.13 5.72
CA VAL A 176 7.82 -3.18 6.63
C VAL A 176 6.68 -3.91 7.32
N THR A 177 6.86 -4.23 8.60
CA THR A 177 5.85 -4.86 9.42
C THR A 177 5.01 -3.79 10.11
N VAL A 178 3.77 -3.62 9.67
CA VAL A 178 2.84 -2.66 10.25
C VAL A 178 1.90 -3.38 11.18
N PHE A 179 1.92 -3.05 12.46
CA PHE A 179 1.06 -3.62 13.47
C PHE A 179 0.14 -2.56 14.08
N SER A 180 -1.14 -2.66 13.77
CA SER A 180 -2.19 -1.77 14.24
C SER A 180 -2.93 -2.34 15.45
N PHE A 181 -3.39 -1.45 16.32
CA PHE A 181 -4.25 -1.78 17.46
C PHE A 181 -5.63 -1.12 17.36
N LEU A 182 -6.11 -0.88 16.15
CA LEU A 182 -7.46 -0.35 15.86
C LEU A 182 -8.53 -1.36 16.25
N SER A 183 -9.66 -0.89 16.76
CA SER A 183 -10.80 -1.75 17.06
C SER A 183 -11.70 -1.95 15.83
N CYS A 184 -12.43 -3.06 15.82
CA CYS A 184 -13.34 -3.40 14.73
C CYS A 184 -14.66 -2.60 14.74
N TYR A 185 -14.72 -1.44 15.41
CA TYR A 185 -15.95 -0.71 15.70
C TYR A 185 -15.83 0.78 15.43
N GLY A 186 -16.96 1.38 15.05
CA GLY A 186 -17.08 2.81 14.79
C GLY A 186 -16.05 3.32 13.78
N ASP A 187 -15.53 4.51 14.02
CA ASP A 187 -14.56 5.16 13.14
C ASP A 187 -13.25 4.36 12.99
N GLU A 188 -12.88 3.55 13.98
CA GLU A 188 -11.65 2.75 13.92
C GLU A 188 -11.72 1.61 12.90
N ARG A 189 -12.94 1.11 12.61
CA ARG A 189 -13.13 0.15 11.52
C ARG A 189 -12.82 0.80 10.17
N GLY A 190 -13.32 2.01 9.93
CA GLY A 190 -13.02 2.76 8.70
C GLY A 190 -11.54 3.09 8.56
N MET A 191 -10.87 3.45 9.67
CA MET A 191 -9.41 3.63 9.68
C MET A 191 -8.64 2.34 9.31
N MET A 192 -9.15 1.19 9.75
CA MET A 192 -8.55 -0.11 9.44
C MET A 192 -8.76 -0.50 7.96
N GLU A 193 -9.93 -0.20 7.39
CA GLU A 193 -10.20 -0.38 5.95
C GLU A 193 -9.27 0.49 5.11
N ASP A 194 -9.16 1.78 5.45
CA ASP A 194 -8.26 2.72 4.76
C ASP A 194 -6.78 2.28 4.88
N ALA A 195 -6.36 1.79 6.05
CA ALA A 195 -5.02 1.28 6.26
C ALA A 195 -4.76 0.01 5.42
N GLY A 196 -5.70 -0.94 5.41
CA GLY A 196 -5.57 -2.18 4.64
C GLY A 196 -5.34 -1.92 3.15
N GLU A 197 -6.17 -1.07 2.55
CA GLU A 197 -6.04 -0.66 1.14
C GLU A 197 -4.73 0.10 0.88
N CYS A 198 -4.37 1.03 1.78
CA CYS A 198 -3.15 1.81 1.63
C CYS A 198 -1.90 0.94 1.64
N TRP A 199 -1.74 0.06 2.64
CA TRP A 199 -0.55 -0.78 2.80
C TRP A 199 -0.44 -1.82 1.68
N ALA A 200 -1.57 -2.39 1.23
CA ALA A 200 -1.59 -3.30 0.09
C ALA A 200 -1.13 -2.62 -1.21
N SER A 201 -1.53 -1.36 -1.44
CA SER A 201 -1.16 -0.63 -2.66
C SER A 201 0.25 -0.02 -2.64
N LEU A 202 0.90 0.04 -1.48
CA LEU A 202 2.16 0.79 -1.31
C LEU A 202 3.29 0.24 -2.19
N GLN A 203 3.45 -1.08 -2.23
CA GLN A 203 4.53 -1.74 -2.97
C GLN A 203 4.48 -1.43 -4.47
N ASP A 204 3.27 -1.38 -5.04
CA ASP A 204 3.06 -1.15 -6.47
C ASP A 204 3.09 0.35 -6.82
N ARG A 205 2.65 1.21 -5.90
CA ARG A 205 2.51 2.65 -6.16
C ARG A 205 3.74 3.48 -5.79
N VAL A 206 4.61 3.02 -4.90
CA VAL A 206 5.70 3.83 -4.36
C VAL A 206 7.05 3.19 -4.58
N LEU A 207 7.98 3.96 -5.14
CA LEU A 207 9.39 3.63 -5.24
C LEU A 207 10.21 4.60 -4.40
N PHE A 208 11.29 4.08 -3.82
CA PHE A 208 12.27 4.83 -3.05
C PHE A 208 13.60 4.86 -3.81
N LYS A 209 14.33 5.98 -3.67
CA LYS A 209 15.65 6.17 -4.25
C LYS A 209 16.54 6.94 -3.28
N PHE A 210 17.73 6.45 -3.03
CA PHE A 210 18.71 7.18 -2.22
C PHE A 210 19.53 8.15 -3.07
N LEU A 211 19.77 9.33 -2.52
CA LEU A 211 20.62 10.36 -3.12
C LEU A 211 21.78 10.69 -2.19
N HIS A 212 22.95 10.92 -2.76
CA HIS A 212 24.11 11.38 -2.00
C HIS A 212 23.97 12.88 -1.68
N SER A 213 23.96 13.23 -0.40
CA SER A 213 23.96 14.63 0.02
C SER A 213 25.38 15.21 -0.04
N THR A 214 25.63 16.14 -0.97
CA THR A 214 26.97 16.68 -1.29
C THR A 214 27.33 17.98 -0.55
N SER A 215 26.39 18.60 0.17
CA SER A 215 26.58 19.92 0.80
C SER A 215 26.90 19.83 2.29
N SER A 216 27.76 20.72 2.79
CA SER A 216 28.05 20.88 4.23
C SER A 216 26.88 21.46 5.04
N VAL A 217 25.78 21.85 4.38
CA VAL A 217 24.50 22.27 5.01
C VAL A 217 23.54 21.07 5.20
N ALA A 218 24.01 19.85 4.96
CA ALA A 218 23.25 18.58 4.95
C ALA A 218 22.73 18.08 6.32
N SER A 219 22.52 18.95 7.30
CA SER A 219 21.89 18.53 8.57
C SER A 219 20.38 18.27 8.44
N VAL A 220 19.77 18.61 7.30
CA VAL A 220 18.34 18.38 7.04
C VAL A 220 18.20 17.38 5.89
N CYS A 221 17.89 16.13 6.23
CA CYS A 221 17.36 15.16 5.27
C CYS A 221 15.97 15.65 4.84
N VAL A 222 15.86 16.24 3.64
CA VAL A 222 14.57 16.65 3.07
C VAL A 222 14.24 15.71 1.91
N PRO A 223 13.37 14.71 2.10
CA PRO A 223 12.90 13.87 1.02
C PRO A 223 12.13 14.68 -0.03
N THR A 224 12.30 14.34 -1.30
CA THR A 224 11.50 14.90 -2.42
C THR A 224 10.61 13.82 -3.01
N VAL A 225 9.39 14.19 -3.40
CA VAL A 225 8.43 13.28 -4.03
C VAL A 225 8.17 13.76 -5.46
N SER A 226 8.20 12.83 -6.41
CA SER A 226 7.95 13.06 -7.83
C SER A 226 7.09 11.94 -8.41
N GLY A 227 6.68 12.06 -9.68
CA GLY A 227 5.80 11.11 -10.35
C GLY A 227 4.34 11.53 -10.28
N ASP A 228 3.45 10.57 -10.44
CA ASP A 228 2.00 10.77 -10.46
C ASP A 228 1.29 9.81 -9.48
N ARG A 229 -0.05 9.89 -9.42
CA ARG A 229 -0.88 9.11 -8.50
C ARG A 229 -0.69 7.59 -8.67
N SER A 230 -0.38 7.12 -9.87
CA SER A 230 -0.17 5.70 -10.15
C SER A 230 1.23 5.23 -9.72
N LYS A 231 2.24 6.09 -9.85
CA LYS A 231 3.62 5.76 -9.52
C LYS A 231 4.37 6.97 -8.96
N LEU A 232 4.61 6.94 -7.64
CA LEU A 232 5.38 7.94 -6.92
C LEU A 232 6.82 7.48 -6.73
N ILE A 233 7.76 8.43 -6.82
CA ILE A 233 9.18 8.21 -6.54
C ILE A 233 9.58 9.16 -5.41
N VAL A 234 9.94 8.56 -4.27
CA VAL A 234 10.42 9.23 -3.06
C VAL A 234 11.94 9.19 -3.07
N GLN A 235 12.56 10.36 -3.21
CA GLN A 235 14.01 10.48 -3.17
C GLN A 235 14.44 10.91 -1.78
N VAL A 236 15.33 10.14 -1.17
CA VAL A 236 15.77 10.32 0.21
C VAL A 236 17.26 10.69 0.21
N PRO A 237 17.61 11.94 0.52
CA PRO A 237 19.01 12.36 0.64
C PRO A 237 19.66 11.73 1.87
N LEU A 238 20.82 11.11 1.70
CA LEU A 238 21.57 10.49 2.79
C LEU A 238 22.91 11.20 3.01
N PRO A 239 23.38 11.29 4.27
CA PRO A 239 24.74 11.70 4.59
C PRO A 239 25.79 10.80 3.94
N HIS A 240 26.98 11.35 3.69
CA HIS A 240 28.08 10.63 3.04
C HIS A 240 28.44 9.31 3.71
N SER A 241 28.51 9.28 5.05
CA SER A 241 28.86 8.09 5.83
C SER A 241 27.90 6.92 5.59
N ILE A 242 26.59 7.19 5.63
CA ILE A 242 25.56 6.19 5.39
C ILE A 242 25.55 5.79 3.91
N TYR A 243 25.65 6.77 3.00
CA TYR A 243 25.58 6.52 1.56
C TYR A 243 26.70 5.60 1.05
N GLN A 244 27.90 5.69 1.62
CA GLN A 244 29.02 4.81 1.27
C GLN A 244 28.75 3.34 1.63
N GLY A 245 28.02 3.08 2.71
CA GLY A 245 27.69 1.72 3.17
C GLY A 245 26.63 1.00 2.31
N LEU A 246 25.96 1.69 1.40
CA LEU A 246 24.95 1.09 0.53
C LEU A 246 25.55 0.17 -0.55
N SER A 247 24.74 -0.70 -1.17
CA SER A 247 25.16 -1.49 -2.33
C SER A 247 25.51 -0.60 -3.53
N GLU A 248 26.32 -1.10 -4.46
CA GLU A 248 26.69 -0.34 -5.67
C GLU A 248 25.45 0.04 -6.51
N SER A 249 24.49 -0.88 -6.63
CA SER A 249 23.22 -0.64 -7.31
C SER A 249 22.47 0.56 -6.70
N LEU A 250 22.32 0.60 -5.38
CA LEU A 250 21.65 1.71 -4.70
C LEU A 250 22.42 3.03 -4.83
N ARG A 251 23.75 3.00 -4.77
CA ARG A 251 24.61 4.18 -5.02
C ARG A 251 24.56 4.66 -6.47
N SER A 252 24.26 3.78 -7.43
CA SER A 252 24.06 4.15 -8.85
C SER A 252 22.71 4.83 -9.10
N GLY A 253 21.84 4.88 -8.07
CA GLY A 253 20.53 5.51 -8.13
C GLY A 253 19.41 4.56 -8.56
N SER A 254 19.59 3.25 -8.38
CA SER A 254 18.52 2.26 -8.50
C SER A 254 17.35 2.60 -7.58
N THR A 255 16.14 2.40 -8.08
CA THR A 255 14.91 2.50 -7.30
C THR A 255 14.55 1.15 -6.71
N PHE A 256 13.89 1.16 -5.55
CA PHE A 256 13.35 -0.05 -4.93
C PHE A 256 11.97 0.21 -4.34
N SER A 257 11.15 -0.83 -4.22
CA SER A 257 9.89 -0.79 -3.46
C SER A 257 10.09 -1.44 -2.09
N VAL A 258 9.10 -1.30 -1.20
CA VAL A 258 9.07 -1.97 0.11
C VAL A 258 8.00 -3.06 0.11
N ASN A 259 8.20 -4.13 0.86
CA ASN A 259 7.19 -5.16 1.08
C ASN A 259 6.49 -4.88 2.41
N ALA A 260 5.27 -4.34 2.36
CA ALA A 260 4.52 -3.99 3.56
C ALA A 260 3.54 -5.10 3.94
N VAL A 261 3.59 -5.53 5.20
CA VAL A 261 2.67 -6.53 5.76
C VAL A 261 1.89 -5.90 6.91
N PHE A 262 0.56 -5.80 6.75
CA PHE A 262 -0.33 -5.13 7.68
C PHE A 262 -1.07 -6.12 8.59
N TRP A 263 -0.91 -5.94 9.89
CA TRP A 263 -1.52 -6.74 10.95
C TRP A 263 -2.42 -5.86 11.82
N ASN A 264 -3.46 -6.45 12.41
CA ASN A 264 -4.30 -5.74 13.37
C ASN A 264 -4.64 -6.59 14.59
N LEU A 265 -4.66 -5.96 15.77
CA LEU A 265 -5.19 -6.54 17.00
C LEU A 265 -6.02 -5.54 17.79
N GLY A 266 -7.33 -5.68 17.73
CA GLY A 266 -8.29 -4.82 18.42
C GLY A 266 -8.26 -5.00 19.93
N ILE A 267 -7.52 -4.13 20.62
CA ILE A 267 -7.49 -4.05 22.09
C ILE A 267 -8.48 -2.99 22.56
N ASN A 268 -9.78 -3.25 22.47
CA ASN A 268 -10.81 -2.30 22.92
C ASN A 268 -11.92 -2.97 23.76
N HIS A 269 -12.63 -2.14 24.53
CA HIS A 269 -13.70 -2.46 25.47
C HIS A 269 -15.09 -2.38 24.84
N GLU A 270 -15.33 -1.42 23.93
CA GLU A 270 -16.60 -1.33 23.19
C GLU A 270 -16.82 -2.60 22.38
N ALA A 271 -15.73 -3.19 21.88
CA ALA A 271 -15.71 -4.50 21.25
C ALA A 271 -16.27 -5.62 22.11
N THR A 272 -16.03 -5.65 23.42
CA THR A 272 -16.52 -6.75 24.26
C THR A 272 -17.98 -6.56 24.67
N PHE A 273 -18.48 -5.32 24.76
CA PHE A 273 -19.90 -5.03 24.98
C PHE A 273 -20.74 -5.22 23.70
N SER A 274 -20.18 -4.90 22.53
CA SER A 274 -20.80 -5.16 21.23
C SER A 274 -20.51 -6.58 20.71
N GLN A 275 -19.54 -7.33 21.24
CA GLN A 275 -19.39 -8.77 20.93
C GLN A 275 -20.53 -9.59 21.54
N SER A 276 -21.12 -9.15 22.66
CA SER A 276 -22.38 -9.73 23.16
C SER A 276 -23.59 -9.40 22.27
N ILE A 277 -23.47 -8.46 21.33
CA ILE A 277 -24.49 -8.10 20.35
C ILE A 277 -23.83 -7.94 18.96
N ALA A 278 -23.28 -9.04 18.42
CA ALA A 278 -22.89 -9.19 17.01
C ALA A 278 -21.89 -8.15 16.43
N GLY A 279 -20.79 -7.91 17.12
CA GLY A 279 -19.69 -7.16 16.53
C GLY A 279 -18.83 -7.98 15.57
N ASP A 280 -18.86 -7.60 14.29
CA ASP A 280 -18.16 -8.31 13.21
C ASP A 280 -16.64 -8.10 13.25
N SER A 281 -15.91 -9.15 13.63
CA SER A 281 -14.44 -9.20 13.60
C SER A 281 -13.87 -9.76 12.30
N SER A 282 -14.71 -10.07 11.29
CA SER A 282 -14.28 -10.72 10.05
C SER A 282 -13.18 -9.94 9.32
N LEU A 283 -13.22 -8.60 9.37
CA LEU A 283 -12.21 -7.75 8.76
C LEU A 283 -10.84 -7.92 9.41
N GLU A 284 -10.76 -7.99 10.74
CA GLU A 284 -9.48 -8.25 11.42
C GLU A 284 -8.97 -9.67 11.09
N GLN A 285 -9.87 -10.65 11.05
CA GLN A 285 -9.52 -12.02 10.69
C GLN A 285 -8.97 -12.10 9.27
N SER A 286 -9.62 -11.45 8.30
CA SER A 286 -9.18 -11.44 6.90
C SER A 286 -7.83 -10.73 6.74
N ILE A 287 -7.62 -9.61 7.43
CA ILE A 287 -6.34 -8.90 7.46
C ILE A 287 -5.23 -9.81 7.98
N ASN A 288 -5.41 -10.42 9.15
CA ASN A 288 -4.35 -11.24 9.74
C ASN A 288 -4.06 -12.52 8.93
N LEU A 289 -5.09 -13.15 8.36
CA LEU A 289 -4.91 -14.28 7.44
C LEU A 289 -4.17 -13.89 6.16
N ALA A 290 -4.49 -12.73 5.57
CA ALA A 290 -3.80 -12.22 4.39
C ALA A 290 -2.34 -11.84 4.72
N ALA A 291 -2.11 -11.24 5.88
CA ALA A 291 -0.80 -10.86 6.38
C ALA A 291 0.12 -12.06 6.58
N ALA A 292 -0.39 -13.15 7.16
CA ALA A 292 0.35 -14.41 7.30
C ALA A 292 0.78 -14.97 5.93
N LYS A 293 -0.13 -15.00 4.96
CA LYS A 293 0.18 -15.44 3.58
C LYS A 293 1.22 -14.54 2.91
N ALA A 294 1.08 -13.22 3.06
CA ALA A 294 2.03 -12.25 2.50
C ALA A 294 3.43 -12.42 3.11
N LEU A 295 3.53 -12.62 4.43
CA LEU A 295 4.80 -12.85 5.11
C LEU A 295 5.45 -14.17 4.66
N VAL A 296 4.68 -15.25 4.54
CA VAL A 296 5.18 -16.52 4.00
C VAL A 296 5.73 -16.33 2.58
N SER A 297 4.98 -15.67 1.70
CA SER A 297 5.43 -15.36 0.33
C SER A 297 6.71 -14.53 0.32
N TYR A 298 6.83 -13.53 1.20
CA TYR A 298 8.05 -12.73 1.34
C TYR A 298 9.22 -13.62 1.75
N THR A 299 9.06 -14.44 2.80
CA THR A 299 10.14 -15.31 3.30
C THR A 299 10.59 -16.35 2.28
N SER A 300 9.67 -16.89 1.48
CA SER A 300 10.00 -17.83 0.39
C SER A 300 10.80 -17.17 -0.76
N SER A 301 10.75 -15.84 -0.89
CA SER A 301 11.55 -15.11 -1.87
C SER A 301 12.99 -14.84 -1.41
N LEU A 302 13.28 -15.01 -0.12
CA LEU A 302 14.61 -14.79 0.45
C LEU A 302 15.51 -16.00 0.18
N LYS A 303 16.74 -15.75 -0.26
CA LYS A 303 17.71 -16.82 -0.55
C LYS A 303 18.37 -17.41 0.70
N ASN A 304 18.60 -16.58 1.72
CA ASN A 304 19.34 -16.94 2.94
C ASN A 304 18.55 -16.52 4.18
N ILE A 305 17.45 -17.22 4.45
CA ILE A 305 16.68 -17.01 5.67
C ILE A 305 17.30 -17.81 6.83
N SER A 306 17.28 -17.24 8.04
CA SER A 306 17.76 -17.95 9.23
C SER A 306 16.73 -19.02 9.66
N HIS A 307 17.22 -20.15 10.18
CA HIS A 307 16.33 -21.21 10.67
C HIS A 307 15.33 -20.68 11.72
N THR A 308 15.80 -19.80 12.61
CA THR A 308 14.95 -19.13 13.61
C THR A 308 13.84 -18.30 12.97
N ALA A 309 14.12 -17.58 11.89
CA ALA A 309 13.08 -16.83 11.19
C ALA A 309 12.04 -17.76 10.52
N GLU A 310 12.48 -18.88 9.94
CA GLU A 310 11.56 -19.89 9.37
C GLU A 310 10.63 -20.48 10.43
N GLU A 311 11.18 -20.88 11.58
CA GLU A 311 10.40 -21.43 12.71
C GLU A 311 9.38 -20.42 13.22
N LEU A 312 9.80 -19.17 13.43
CA LEU A 312 8.91 -18.09 13.90
C LEU A 312 7.77 -17.82 12.92
N VAL A 313 8.04 -17.84 11.61
CA VAL A 313 7.02 -17.62 10.57
C VAL A 313 6.06 -18.80 10.49
N ALA A 314 6.55 -20.03 10.64
CA ALA A 314 5.71 -21.23 10.68
C ALA A 314 4.79 -21.26 11.93
N GLU A 315 5.35 -20.92 13.10
CA GLU A 315 4.58 -20.81 14.35
C GLU A 315 3.53 -19.69 14.27
N LEU A 316 3.91 -18.52 13.72
CA LEU A 316 3.00 -17.41 13.49
C LEU A 316 1.85 -17.81 12.57
N THR A 317 2.15 -18.48 11.46
CA THR A 317 1.13 -18.94 10.50
C THR A 317 0.15 -19.88 11.18
N THR A 318 0.65 -20.87 11.91
CA THR A 318 -0.18 -21.83 12.67
C THR A 318 -1.04 -21.11 13.71
N THR A 319 -0.47 -20.14 14.42
CA THR A 319 -1.17 -19.34 15.44
C THR A 319 -2.31 -18.53 14.84
N VAL A 320 -2.06 -17.89 13.69
CA VAL A 320 -3.04 -17.06 12.99
C VAL A 320 -4.15 -17.93 12.38
N GLU A 321 -3.82 -19.08 11.78
CA GLU A 321 -4.83 -20.01 11.26
C GLU A 321 -5.74 -20.57 12.35
N ALA A 322 -5.18 -20.85 13.53
CA ALA A 322 -5.96 -21.37 14.66
C ALA A 322 -6.84 -20.30 15.32
N ASN A 323 -6.34 -19.07 15.48
CA ASN A 323 -7.08 -17.97 16.08
C ASN A 323 -6.59 -16.61 15.55
N PRO A 324 -7.14 -16.14 14.41
CA PRO A 324 -6.65 -14.93 13.71
C PRO A 324 -7.07 -13.62 14.37
N SER A 325 -7.85 -13.64 15.44
CA SER A 325 -8.40 -12.44 16.10
C SER A 325 -8.60 -12.71 17.59
N ASN A 326 -9.63 -12.13 18.21
CA ASN A 326 -10.03 -12.37 19.59
C ASN A 326 -8.95 -12.02 20.62
N LYS A 327 -8.30 -10.86 20.45
CA LYS A 327 -7.28 -10.35 21.37
C LYS A 327 -6.12 -11.33 21.59
N ASN A 328 -5.82 -12.15 20.58
CA ASN A 328 -4.71 -13.08 20.59
C ASN A 328 -3.36 -12.36 20.55
N ILE A 329 -2.82 -12.04 21.72
CA ILE A 329 -1.55 -11.31 21.89
C ILE A 329 -0.34 -12.11 21.37
N SER A 330 -0.44 -13.44 21.20
CA SER A 330 0.66 -14.21 20.62
C SER A 330 0.95 -13.79 19.17
N ILE A 331 -0.06 -13.36 18.40
CA ILE A 331 0.14 -12.81 17.05
C ILE A 331 1.11 -11.62 17.12
N PHE A 332 0.85 -10.64 18.00
CA PHE A 332 1.74 -9.49 18.15
C PHE A 332 3.17 -9.90 18.54
N ARG A 333 3.31 -10.83 19.49
CA ARG A 333 4.63 -11.31 19.94
C ARG A 333 5.41 -11.98 18.81
N LEU A 334 4.75 -12.89 18.09
CA LEU A 334 5.38 -13.66 17.02
C LEU A 334 5.68 -12.77 15.81
N VAL A 335 4.81 -11.82 15.48
CA VAL A 335 5.06 -10.85 14.40
C VAL A 335 6.27 -9.98 14.71
N MET A 336 6.42 -9.48 15.94
CA MET A 336 7.59 -8.68 16.32
C MET A 336 8.88 -9.51 16.37
N ALA A 337 8.82 -10.74 16.88
CA ALA A 337 9.96 -11.66 16.88
C ALA A 337 10.40 -12.01 15.44
N ALA A 338 9.45 -12.36 14.57
CA ALA A 338 9.71 -12.64 13.16
C ALA A 338 10.26 -11.40 12.45
N ASN A 339 9.70 -10.21 12.69
CA ASN A 339 10.21 -8.96 12.14
C ASN A 339 11.68 -8.73 12.51
N ALA A 340 12.05 -8.92 13.79
CA ALA A 340 13.43 -8.78 14.24
C ALA A 340 14.36 -9.82 13.58
N ALA A 341 13.92 -11.08 13.50
CA ALA A 341 14.68 -12.15 12.86
C ALA A 341 14.86 -11.97 11.34
N LEU A 342 13.95 -11.21 10.71
CA LEU A 342 13.99 -10.85 9.29
C LEU A 342 14.61 -9.48 9.02
N HIS A 343 15.14 -8.80 10.05
CA HIS A 343 15.69 -7.44 9.95
C HIS A 343 14.69 -6.42 9.34
N GLY A 344 13.40 -6.59 9.62
CA GLY A 344 12.33 -5.74 9.10
C GLY A 344 12.11 -4.46 9.92
N ILE A 345 11.45 -3.49 9.29
CA ILE A 345 11.07 -2.22 9.91
C ILE A 345 9.72 -2.40 10.62
N ALA A 346 9.69 -2.23 11.94
CA ALA A 346 8.46 -2.30 12.72
C ALA A 346 7.76 -0.93 12.82
N VAL A 347 6.48 -0.90 12.47
CA VAL A 347 5.59 0.26 12.63
C VAL A 347 4.46 -0.14 13.57
N LEU A 348 4.37 0.53 14.73
CA LEU A 348 3.32 0.28 15.73
C LEU A 348 2.35 1.46 15.78
N CYS A 349 1.07 1.23 15.49
CA CYS A 349 0.08 2.31 15.41
C CYS A 349 -1.26 1.98 16.09
N CYS A 350 -2.00 3.03 16.42
CA CYS A 350 -3.39 2.96 16.85
C CYS A 350 -4.07 4.28 16.45
N LYS A 351 -5.38 4.43 16.72
CA LYS A 351 -6.15 5.63 16.38
C LYS A 351 -5.46 6.95 16.72
N SER A 352 -4.83 7.05 17.89
CA SER A 352 -4.30 8.32 18.39
C SER A 352 -2.81 8.31 18.72
N GLY A 353 -2.12 7.19 18.52
CA GLY A 353 -0.67 7.07 18.74
C GLY A 353 -0.22 7.20 20.21
N LYS A 354 -1.16 7.31 21.16
CA LYS A 354 -0.89 7.53 22.60
C LYS A 354 -0.93 6.22 23.38
N ASP A 355 -2.12 5.70 23.66
CA ASP A 355 -2.32 4.70 24.72
C ASP A 355 -1.88 3.30 24.29
N ARG A 356 -2.64 2.65 23.40
CA ARG A 356 -2.35 1.30 22.88
C ARG A 356 -0.98 1.22 22.22
N THR A 357 -0.60 2.25 21.46
CA THR A 357 0.74 2.35 20.86
C THR A 357 1.83 2.37 21.91
N SER A 358 1.65 3.09 23.02
CA SER A 358 2.66 3.09 24.10
C SER A 358 2.74 1.74 24.81
N MET A 359 1.60 1.05 24.99
CA MET A 359 1.61 -0.29 25.56
C MET A 359 2.38 -1.27 24.67
N ALA A 360 2.17 -1.20 23.36
CA ALA A 360 2.88 -2.02 22.37
C ALA A 360 4.38 -1.70 22.31
N ILE A 361 4.74 -0.41 22.19
CA ILE A 361 6.15 0.03 22.12
C ILE A 361 6.93 -0.41 23.36
N THR A 362 6.41 -0.12 24.56
CA THR A 362 7.12 -0.49 25.79
C THR A 362 7.22 -2.01 25.97
N TYR A 363 6.24 -2.77 25.48
CA TYR A 363 6.31 -4.23 25.49
C TYR A 363 7.40 -4.74 24.53
N GLU A 364 7.52 -4.13 23.35
CA GLU A 364 8.54 -4.48 22.36
C GLU A 364 9.94 -4.06 22.78
N GLU A 365 10.11 -2.85 23.34
CA GLU A 365 11.36 -2.42 24.00
C GLU A 365 11.77 -3.44 25.08
N GLY A 366 10.79 -3.89 25.87
CA GLY A 366 10.99 -4.94 26.87
C GLY A 366 11.53 -6.24 26.29
N ARG A 367 10.95 -6.71 25.17
CA ARG A 367 11.36 -7.93 24.48
C ARG A 367 12.78 -7.81 23.95
N ILE A 368 13.09 -6.72 23.23
CA ILE A 368 14.40 -6.47 22.64
C ILE A 368 15.49 -6.44 23.73
N ILE A 369 15.26 -5.72 24.84
CA ILE A 369 16.22 -5.67 25.95
C ILE A 369 16.39 -7.05 26.58
N ARG A 370 15.30 -7.81 26.75
CA ARG A 370 15.37 -9.17 27.30
C ARG A 370 16.27 -10.07 26.48
N GLU A 371 16.10 -10.05 25.16
CA GLU A 371 16.85 -10.90 24.22
C GLU A 371 18.32 -10.49 24.12
N ASN A 372 18.63 -9.19 24.25
CA ASN A 372 20.00 -8.68 24.05
C ASN A 372 20.79 -8.48 25.35
N CYS A 373 20.13 -8.40 26.51
CA CYS A 373 20.78 -8.03 27.78
C CYS A 373 20.68 -9.11 28.87
N GLY A 374 20.15 -10.30 28.57
CA GLY A 374 20.08 -11.41 29.53
C GLY A 374 19.14 -11.16 30.71
N VAL A 375 18.12 -10.31 30.53
CA VAL A 375 17.13 -9.96 31.55
C VAL A 375 16.10 -11.09 31.70
N THR A 376 15.62 -11.35 32.91
CA THR A 376 14.57 -12.36 33.13
C THR A 376 13.19 -11.85 32.70
N ALA A 377 12.21 -12.74 32.55
CA ALA A 377 10.83 -12.34 32.25
C ALA A 377 10.21 -11.45 33.35
N GLU A 378 10.58 -11.67 34.61
CA GLU A 378 10.15 -10.87 35.75
C GLU A 378 10.73 -9.46 35.68
N GLN A 379 12.04 -9.35 35.50
CA GLN A 379 12.72 -8.07 35.35
C GLN A 379 12.24 -7.28 34.12
N MET A 380 11.92 -7.97 33.00
CA MET A 380 11.26 -7.34 31.85
C MET A 380 9.92 -6.73 32.26
N GLY A 381 9.11 -7.44 33.04
CA GLY A 381 7.83 -6.94 33.55
C GLY A 381 7.99 -5.67 34.39
N GLU A 382 8.95 -5.65 35.32
CA GLU A 382 9.26 -4.48 36.15
C GLU A 382 9.73 -3.29 35.32
N MET A 383 10.58 -3.54 34.32
CA MET A 383 11.07 -2.51 33.41
C MET A 383 9.92 -1.91 32.58
N ILE A 384 9.03 -2.73 32.02
CA ILE A 384 7.85 -2.25 31.29
C ILE A 384 6.99 -1.35 32.18
N VAL A 385 6.80 -1.73 33.45
CA VAL A 385 6.09 -0.90 34.43
C VAL A 385 6.79 0.45 34.61
N CYS A 386 8.13 0.47 34.73
CA CYS A 386 8.90 1.71 34.83
C CYS A 386 8.77 2.58 33.58
N LEU A 387 8.91 2.01 32.38
CA LEU A 387 8.77 2.73 31.10
C LEU A 387 7.37 3.34 30.93
N ARG A 388 6.32 2.64 31.36
CA ARG A 388 4.94 3.16 31.31
C ARG A 388 4.64 4.18 32.40
N ARG A 389 5.36 4.14 33.51
CA ARG A 389 5.16 5.06 34.64
C ARG A 389 5.97 6.33 34.50
N GLU A 390 7.22 6.26 34.07
CA GLU A 390 8.14 7.41 34.05
C GLU A 390 8.86 7.57 32.70
N GLY A 391 8.62 6.69 31.73
CA GLY A 391 9.26 6.76 30.44
C GLY A 391 8.67 7.79 29.48
N VAL A 392 9.38 8.00 28.37
CA VAL A 392 9.10 9.04 27.37
C VAL A 392 7.73 8.93 26.72
N ARG A 393 7.11 7.75 26.75
CA ARG A 393 5.78 7.53 26.18
C ARG A 393 4.67 8.28 26.92
N ARG A 394 4.89 8.69 28.18
CA ARG A 394 3.97 9.60 28.89
C ARG A 394 4.02 11.04 28.36
N GLU A 395 5.15 11.45 27.78
CA GLU A 395 5.25 12.76 27.13
C GLU A 395 4.36 12.86 25.90
N ASN A 396 4.12 11.75 25.20
CA ASN A 396 3.18 11.74 24.08
C ASN A 396 1.77 12.06 24.55
N CYS A 397 1.35 11.54 25.71
CA CYS A 397 0.07 11.92 26.31
C CYS A 397 0.08 13.41 26.66
N ARG A 398 1.13 13.89 27.36
CA ARG A 398 1.23 15.31 27.74
C ARG A 398 1.16 16.25 26.54
N LYS A 399 1.88 15.96 25.46
CA LYS A 399 1.92 16.79 24.25
C LYS A 399 0.58 16.84 23.50
N ASN A 400 -0.19 15.74 23.52
CA ASN A 400 -1.44 15.65 22.77
C ASN A 400 -2.65 16.20 23.55
N ILE A 401 -2.70 15.99 24.87
CA ILE A 401 -3.91 16.26 25.69
C ILE A 401 -3.60 17.09 26.95
N GLY A 402 -2.38 17.63 27.07
CA GLY A 402 -1.94 18.45 28.19
C GLY A 402 -1.67 17.67 29.49
N ARG A 403 -1.89 16.34 29.51
CA ARG A 403 -1.74 15.50 30.70
C ARG A 403 -0.93 14.24 30.41
N ALA A 404 -0.03 13.90 31.33
CA ALA A 404 0.77 12.66 31.27
C ALA A 404 -0.01 11.45 31.80
N LEU A 405 -1.24 11.24 31.33
CA LEU A 405 -2.09 10.14 31.76
C LEU A 405 -2.64 9.40 30.54
N TYR A 406 -2.66 8.08 30.62
CA TYR A 406 -3.31 7.26 29.60
C TYR A 406 -4.82 7.35 29.72
N SER A 407 -5.49 7.37 28.57
CA SER A 407 -6.95 7.49 28.48
C SER A 407 -7.65 6.14 28.58
N PHE A 408 -7.46 5.45 29.73
CA PHE A 408 -8.20 4.24 30.06
C PHE A 408 -9.13 4.44 31.25
N SER A 409 -10.37 3.94 31.16
CA SER A 409 -11.29 3.87 32.30
C SER A 409 -10.99 2.65 33.18
N PRO A 410 -11.27 2.70 34.50
CA PRO A 410 -11.12 1.53 35.37
C PRO A 410 -11.90 0.30 34.87
N PHE A 411 -13.06 0.52 34.24
CA PHE A 411 -13.84 -0.55 33.63
C PHE A 411 -13.11 -1.19 32.43
N GLN A 412 -12.53 -0.37 31.56
CA GLN A 412 -11.77 -0.82 30.38
C GLN A 412 -10.63 -1.78 30.73
N MET A 413 -9.99 -1.59 31.88
CA MET A 413 -8.85 -2.40 32.33
C MET A 413 -9.16 -3.91 32.41
N HIS A 414 -10.41 -4.29 32.63
CA HIS A 414 -10.83 -5.70 32.69
C HIS A 414 -10.75 -6.39 31.33
N PHE A 415 -10.88 -5.63 30.23
CA PHE A 415 -10.95 -6.15 28.86
C PHE A 415 -9.62 -6.06 28.09
N ILE A 416 -8.60 -5.50 28.72
CA ILE A 416 -7.26 -5.34 28.17
C ILE A 416 -6.38 -6.52 28.66
N PRO A 417 -5.61 -7.17 27.78
CA PRO A 417 -4.63 -8.19 28.17
C PRO A 417 -3.66 -7.66 29.23
N LYS A 418 -3.25 -8.50 30.18
CA LYS A 418 -2.44 -8.07 31.34
C LYS A 418 -1.18 -7.32 30.92
N GLU A 419 -0.56 -7.77 29.84
CA GLU A 419 0.66 -7.25 29.25
C GLU A 419 0.49 -5.85 28.64
N PHE A 420 -0.75 -5.47 28.30
CA PHE A 420 -1.10 -4.16 27.74
C PHE A 420 -1.75 -3.23 28.76
N ARG A 421 -1.75 -3.60 30.04
CA ARG A 421 -2.30 -2.75 31.10
C ARG A 421 -1.29 -1.67 31.51
N PRO A 422 -1.70 -0.39 31.58
CA PRO A 422 -0.89 0.63 32.24
C PRO A 422 -0.80 0.38 33.76
N PRO A 423 0.29 0.82 34.42
CA PRO A 423 0.42 0.76 35.88
C PRO A 423 -0.66 1.59 36.60
N SER A 424 -1.00 1.18 37.83
CA SER A 424 -1.92 1.95 38.68
C SER A 424 -1.39 3.37 38.92
N GLY A 425 -2.28 4.35 38.79
CA GLY A 425 -1.98 5.78 38.94
C GLY A 425 -1.51 6.48 37.66
N THR A 426 -1.40 5.77 36.53
CA THR A 426 -0.95 6.36 35.26
C THR A 426 -2.06 6.49 34.21
N PHE A 427 -3.31 6.13 34.55
CA PHE A 427 -4.47 6.21 33.67
C PHE A 427 -5.68 6.81 34.39
N ALA A 428 -6.60 7.42 33.64
CA ALA A 428 -7.86 7.92 34.19
C ALA A 428 -9.00 7.97 33.16
N GLN A 429 -10.23 7.93 33.66
CA GLN A 429 -11.45 8.08 32.87
C GLN A 429 -11.70 9.54 32.48
N GLY A 430 -12.36 9.78 31.35
CA GLY A 430 -12.79 11.12 30.92
C GLY A 430 -11.65 11.97 30.35
N ILE A 431 -10.54 11.33 29.99
CA ILE A 431 -9.46 11.94 29.23
C ILE A 431 -9.79 11.82 27.73
N SER A 432 -9.47 12.85 26.94
CA SER A 432 -9.64 12.80 25.49
C SER A 432 -8.74 11.72 24.88
N SER A 433 -9.34 10.83 24.07
CA SER A 433 -8.65 9.68 23.45
C SER A 433 -7.88 10.01 22.19
#